data_AF-A0A8J4M1R1-F1
#
_entry.id   AF-A0A8J4M1R1-F1
#
_cell.length_a   1.000
_cell.length_b   1.000
_cell.length_c   1.000
_cell.angle_alpha   90.00
_cell.angle_beta   90.00
_cell.angle_gamma   90.00
#
_symmetry.space_group_name_H-M   'P 1'
#
loop_
_entity.id
_entity.type
_entity.pdbx_description
1 polymer ?
#
loop_
_entity_poly.entity_id
_entity_poly.type
_entity_poly.pdbx_seq_one_letter_code
_entity_poly.pdbx_strand_id
1 'polypeptide(L)'
;MAMTAHEAALYDQILSGGLRSKMVSLTHQNLPLSMFLENPDLDFPAWSGSRSSRVSNDQIITSLGLGIVRFNGAPPTPPPPSQTSVQYRTNTEVITSARLSTSAPITPESPASVTFHIMGSSYTVSNIVIPEGDSQLVWVKWRTPSQPQTISIQVSSSKGSLSASPITASIVDLNQNIPPDPKATDRNDSFQEPSILSYTAKTTASWGIWSARWHAYWVWIPKWQWISAGPDSGYWVDFGHWEDQGWWDYTWTGYNASLSATQSVTPDTKSPNTASDRIKSGYGIEMDVSTAVSSNAPSSHMTGAQNAVSYFPEFNYQTYWRLHDLKTNGLNANLWLMPNVFSTYQSRVHFTPIWYPDGPYTPITRVLDAWTPDGMLTLQLQSSITISDNLFSDWHIAPLK
;
A
#
# COMPACT_ATOMS: atom_id res chain seq x y z
N MET A 1 -18.14 -19.96 19.91
CA MET A 1 -17.49 -19.30 18.76
C MET A 1 -16.21 -18.68 19.31
N ALA A 2 -15.05 -19.03 18.75
CA ALA A 2 -13.78 -18.43 19.12
C ALA A 2 -13.37 -17.48 17.98
N MET A 3 -12.88 -16.29 18.32
CA MET A 3 -12.41 -15.30 17.36
C MET A 3 -11.12 -14.66 17.90
N THR A 4 -10.20 -14.34 17.00
CA THR A 4 -9.03 -13.53 17.33
C THR A 4 -9.40 -12.07 17.53
N ALA A 5 -8.53 -11.27 18.18
CA ALA A 5 -8.77 -9.83 18.31
C ALA A 5 -8.86 -9.15 16.93
N HIS A 6 -7.98 -9.55 15.99
CA HIS A 6 -7.99 -9.05 14.62
C HIS A 6 -9.32 -9.32 13.91
N GLU A 7 -9.83 -10.56 13.98
CA GLU A 7 -11.14 -10.91 13.41
C GLU A 7 -12.27 -10.14 14.10
N ALA A 8 -12.18 -9.89 15.41
CA ALA A 8 -13.18 -9.10 16.13
C ALA A 8 -13.25 -7.66 15.63
N ALA A 9 -12.10 -7.06 15.35
CA ALA A 9 -12.04 -5.72 14.81
C ALA A 9 -12.57 -5.64 13.36
N LEU A 10 -12.17 -6.59 12.50
CA LEU A 10 -12.68 -6.66 11.13
C LEU A 10 -14.19 -6.93 11.10
N TYR A 11 -14.70 -7.78 12.00
CA TYR A 11 -16.13 -8.06 12.09
C TYR A 11 -16.92 -6.87 12.65
N ASP A 12 -16.37 -6.13 13.62
CA ASP A 12 -16.98 -4.90 14.12
C ASP A 12 -17.08 -3.82 13.03
N GLN A 13 -16.07 -3.71 12.16
CA GLN A 13 -16.12 -2.85 10.97
C GLN A 13 -17.27 -3.24 10.03
N ILE A 14 -17.47 -4.54 9.77
CA ILE A 14 -18.61 -5.02 8.97
C ILE A 14 -19.96 -4.67 9.62
N LEU A 15 -20.02 -4.73 10.96
CA LEU A 15 -21.22 -4.40 11.73
C LEU A 15 -21.36 -2.90 12.04
N SER A 16 -20.52 -2.03 11.47
CA SER A 16 -20.52 -0.58 11.74
C SER A 16 -20.49 -0.24 13.24
N GLY A 17 -19.62 -0.90 14.01
CA GLY A 17 -19.49 -0.67 15.46
C GLY A 17 -20.49 -1.46 16.31
N GLY A 18 -21.33 -2.29 15.69
CA GLY A 18 -22.35 -3.07 16.39
C GLY A 18 -21.77 -4.03 17.43
N LEU A 19 -20.62 -4.64 17.16
CA LEU A 19 -19.96 -5.56 18.10
C LEU A 19 -19.40 -4.81 19.31
N ARG A 20 -18.75 -3.67 19.07
CA ARG A 20 -18.25 -2.77 20.13
C ARG A 20 -19.41 -2.27 21.00
N SER A 21 -20.52 -1.86 20.40
CA SER A 21 -21.67 -1.32 21.15
C SER A 21 -22.24 -2.29 22.19
N LYS A 22 -22.11 -3.61 21.96
CA LYS A 22 -22.67 -4.65 22.83
C LYS A 22 -21.63 -5.30 23.75
N MET A 23 -20.38 -5.45 23.30
CA MET A 23 -19.36 -6.22 24.02
C MET A 23 -17.99 -5.52 24.09
N VAL A 24 -17.97 -4.19 24.16
CA VAL A 24 -16.74 -3.37 24.16
C VAL A 24 -15.65 -3.87 25.12
N SER A 25 -16.00 -4.28 26.35
CA SER A 25 -15.02 -4.75 27.33
C SER A 25 -14.34 -6.06 26.93
N LEU A 26 -14.99 -6.90 26.14
CA LEU A 26 -14.39 -8.10 25.58
C LEU A 26 -13.61 -7.75 24.31
N THR A 27 -14.27 -7.17 23.31
CA THR A 27 -13.75 -7.10 21.94
C THR A 27 -12.78 -5.95 21.69
N HIS A 28 -12.87 -4.89 22.48
CA HIS A 28 -12.07 -3.65 22.32
C HIS A 28 -11.30 -3.29 23.60
N GLN A 29 -11.08 -4.26 24.48
CA GLN A 29 -10.29 -4.06 25.70
C GLN A 29 -9.60 -5.37 26.07
N ASN A 30 -10.29 -6.33 26.69
CA ASN A 30 -9.64 -7.52 27.26
C ASN A 30 -9.03 -8.46 26.22
N LEU A 31 -9.75 -8.76 25.13
CA LEU A 31 -9.25 -9.65 24.07
C LEU A 31 -8.01 -9.08 23.35
N PRO A 32 -8.04 -7.85 22.80
CA PRO A 32 -6.85 -7.30 22.14
C PRO A 32 -5.69 -7.03 23.09
N LEU A 33 -5.95 -6.59 24.33
CA LEU A 33 -4.88 -6.29 25.29
C LEU A 33 -4.35 -7.53 26.03
N SER A 34 -4.92 -8.71 25.77
CA SER A 34 -4.44 -9.97 26.34
C SER A 34 -3.01 -10.31 25.90
N MET A 35 -2.61 -9.85 24.71
CA MET A 35 -1.29 -10.10 24.15
C MET A 35 -0.93 -9.02 23.12
N PHE A 36 0.26 -8.44 23.24
CA PHE A 36 0.81 -7.44 22.32
C PHE A 36 2.34 -7.46 22.36
N LEU A 37 2.98 -6.87 21.35
CA LEU A 37 4.43 -6.81 21.27
C LEU A 37 5.00 -5.71 22.18
N GLU A 38 6.00 -6.05 23.01
CA GLU A 38 6.79 -5.05 23.75
C GLU A 38 7.96 -4.50 22.92
N ASN A 39 8.48 -5.34 22.01
CA ASN A 39 9.46 -4.96 21.02
C ASN A 39 8.86 -5.20 19.64
N PRO A 40 8.99 -4.25 18.70
CA PRO A 40 8.46 -4.45 17.36
C PRO A 40 9.14 -5.65 16.67
N ASP A 41 8.38 -6.39 15.85
CA ASP A 41 8.86 -7.58 15.14
C ASP A 41 7.88 -7.98 14.03
N LEU A 42 8.34 -8.72 13.02
CA LEU A 42 7.53 -9.18 11.87
C LEU A 42 6.68 -8.07 11.23
N ASP A 43 7.24 -6.86 11.12
CA ASP A 43 6.57 -5.64 10.63
C ASP A 43 5.38 -5.14 11.48
N PHE A 44 5.16 -5.73 12.66
CA PHE A 44 4.21 -5.22 13.65
C PHE A 44 4.93 -4.30 14.66
N PRO A 45 4.37 -3.12 14.95
CA PRO A 45 4.91 -2.21 15.95
C PRO A 45 4.70 -2.77 17.37
N ALA A 46 5.56 -2.36 18.30
CA ALA A 46 5.31 -2.55 19.71
C ALA A 46 4.12 -1.68 20.17
N TRP A 47 3.32 -2.21 21.09
CA TRP A 47 2.24 -1.47 21.71
C TRP A 47 2.76 -0.64 22.89
N SER A 48 2.74 0.68 22.71
CA SER A 48 3.08 1.67 23.74
C SER A 48 1.85 2.39 24.32
N GLY A 49 0.64 2.02 23.87
CA GLY A 49 -0.60 2.62 24.35
C GLY A 49 -1.05 2.08 25.71
N SER A 50 -2.28 2.45 26.10
CA SER A 50 -2.86 1.99 27.37
C SER A 50 -3.02 0.47 27.39
N ARG A 51 -2.71 -0.14 28.54
CA ARG A 51 -2.89 -1.58 28.79
C ARG A 51 -4.23 -1.90 29.48
N SER A 52 -5.07 -0.89 29.70
CA SER A 52 -6.36 -1.05 30.39
C SER A 52 -7.51 -0.28 29.75
N SER A 53 -7.25 0.69 28.87
CA SER A 53 -8.29 1.48 28.22
C SER A 53 -8.90 0.74 27.02
N ARG A 54 -10.08 1.17 26.58
CA ARG A 54 -10.64 0.71 25.31
C ARG A 54 -9.75 1.14 24.15
N VAL A 55 -9.60 0.27 23.16
CA VAL A 55 -8.79 0.46 21.95
C VAL A 55 -9.68 0.45 20.71
N SER A 56 -9.26 1.12 19.64
CA SER A 56 -10.02 1.18 18.37
C SER A 56 -9.82 -0.07 17.51
N ASN A 57 -10.71 -0.31 16.55
CA ASN A 57 -10.57 -1.39 15.56
C ASN A 57 -9.20 -1.38 14.88
N ASP A 58 -8.70 -0.20 14.52
CA ASP A 58 -7.41 -0.10 13.87
C ASP A 58 -6.24 -0.43 14.80
N GLN A 59 -6.25 0.05 16.05
CA GLN A 59 -5.20 -0.31 17.02
C GLN A 59 -5.13 -1.84 17.21
N ILE A 60 -6.30 -2.48 17.14
CA ILE A 60 -6.39 -3.93 17.20
C ILE A 60 -5.74 -4.56 15.97
N ILE A 61 -6.13 -4.12 14.78
CA ILE A 61 -5.64 -4.65 13.49
C ILE A 61 -4.14 -4.38 13.27
N THR A 62 -3.61 -3.28 13.80
CA THR A 62 -2.21 -2.90 13.55
C THR A 62 -1.24 -3.44 14.59
N SER A 63 -1.68 -3.73 15.82
CA SER A 63 -0.74 -3.82 16.95
C SER A 63 -1.12 -4.74 18.11
N LEU A 64 -2.36 -5.26 18.16
CA LEU A 64 -2.85 -5.96 19.37
C LEU A 64 -3.41 -7.36 19.06
N GLY A 65 -3.54 -8.17 20.11
CA GLY A 65 -3.98 -9.57 20.01
C GLY A 65 -2.96 -10.50 19.37
N LEU A 66 -1.67 -10.12 19.39
CA LEU A 66 -0.57 -10.84 18.76
C LEU A 66 0.66 -10.77 19.67
N GLY A 67 1.38 -11.88 19.80
CA GLY A 67 2.56 -11.97 20.65
C GLY A 67 3.55 -12.96 20.06
N ILE A 68 4.84 -12.71 20.31
CA ILE A 68 5.93 -13.50 19.78
C ILE A 68 6.79 -13.97 20.94
N VAL A 69 7.10 -15.27 20.94
CA VAL A 69 8.04 -15.87 21.90
C VAL A 69 9.43 -15.81 21.27
N ARG A 70 10.37 -15.14 21.96
CA ARG A 70 11.79 -15.14 21.58
C ARG A 70 12.58 -16.07 22.51
N PHE A 71 13.53 -16.81 21.94
CA PHE A 71 14.46 -17.65 22.70
C PHE A 71 15.74 -16.86 23.01
N ASN A 72 16.29 -17.04 24.22
CA ASN A 72 17.54 -16.38 24.62
C ASN A 72 18.68 -16.71 23.64
N GLY A 73 19.34 -15.68 23.09
CA GLY A 73 20.48 -15.81 22.18
C GLY A 73 20.18 -15.49 20.71
N ALA A 74 18.93 -15.20 20.33
CA ALA A 74 18.63 -14.65 19.01
C ALA A 74 19.17 -13.22 18.87
N PRO A 75 19.83 -12.86 17.75
CA PRO A 75 20.27 -11.48 17.53
C PRO A 75 19.06 -10.53 17.57
N PRO A 76 19.20 -9.32 18.14
CA PRO A 76 18.11 -8.36 18.15
C PRO A 76 17.70 -8.05 16.71
N THR A 77 16.43 -8.29 16.39
CA THR A 77 15.84 -7.79 15.15
C THR A 77 16.07 -6.27 15.11
N PRO A 78 16.63 -5.72 14.02
CA PRO A 78 16.79 -4.27 13.92
C PRO A 78 15.44 -3.60 14.21
N PRO A 79 15.43 -2.43 14.89
CA PRO A 79 14.18 -1.72 15.13
C PRO A 79 13.50 -1.52 13.77
N PRO A 80 12.22 -1.90 13.60
CA PRO A 80 11.54 -1.61 12.37
C PRO A 80 11.56 -0.11 12.16
N PRO A 81 11.56 0.32 10.88
CA PRO A 81 11.53 1.73 10.56
C PRO A 81 10.41 2.39 11.37
N SER A 82 10.71 3.52 12.00
CA SER A 82 9.68 4.36 12.61
C SER A 82 8.57 4.51 11.58
N GLN A 83 7.32 4.18 11.93
CA GLN A 83 6.12 4.23 11.07
C GLN A 83 5.92 5.58 10.35
N THR A 84 6.73 6.58 10.67
CA THR A 84 6.77 7.90 10.05
C THR A 84 7.62 7.98 8.78
N SER A 85 8.41 6.97 8.40
CA SER A 85 9.24 7.02 7.18
C SER A 85 8.63 6.24 6.01
N VAL A 86 8.48 6.89 4.86
CA VAL A 86 7.96 6.29 3.62
C VAL A 86 8.96 6.52 2.49
N GLN A 87 9.08 5.56 1.57
CA GLN A 87 9.92 5.70 0.39
C GLN A 87 9.05 5.83 -0.86
N TYR A 88 9.30 6.87 -1.65
CA TYR A 88 8.65 7.15 -2.93
C TYR A 88 9.67 7.20 -4.07
N ARG A 89 9.20 7.21 -5.32
CA ARG A 89 10.05 7.28 -6.52
C ARG A 89 9.91 8.66 -7.15
N THR A 90 10.94 9.10 -7.86
CA THR A 90 10.90 10.36 -8.60
C THR A 90 9.77 10.38 -9.64
N ASN A 91 9.11 11.53 -9.78
CA ASN A 91 8.08 11.80 -10.79
C ASN A 91 6.93 10.75 -10.87
N THR A 92 6.43 10.31 -9.71
CA THR A 92 5.29 9.37 -9.62
C THR A 92 4.10 10.00 -8.89
N GLU A 93 2.90 9.56 -9.22
CA GLU A 93 1.73 9.78 -8.37
C GLU A 93 1.82 8.87 -7.15
N VAL A 94 1.68 9.43 -5.96
CA VAL A 94 1.76 8.70 -4.70
C VAL A 94 0.58 9.05 -3.81
N ILE A 95 0.32 8.19 -2.83
CA ILE A 95 -0.67 8.43 -1.79
C ILE A 95 0.04 8.44 -0.45
N THR A 96 -0.03 9.58 0.24
CA THR A 96 0.42 9.69 1.63
C THR A 96 -0.81 9.63 2.53
N SER A 97 -0.77 8.78 3.55
CA SER A 97 -1.85 8.63 4.52
C SER A 97 -1.39 8.93 5.94
N ALA A 98 -2.32 9.35 6.79
CA ALA A 98 -2.18 9.43 8.23
C ALA A 98 -3.46 8.91 8.87
N ARG A 99 -3.36 8.23 10.01
CA ARG A 99 -4.53 7.74 10.72
C ARG A 99 -5.02 8.81 11.68
N LEU A 100 -6.30 9.15 11.60
CA LEU A 100 -7.00 10.02 12.53
C LEU A 100 -7.80 9.18 13.52
N SER A 101 -7.52 9.33 14.81
CA SER A 101 -8.25 8.65 15.89
C SER A 101 -8.97 9.66 16.77
N THR A 102 -10.09 9.28 17.38
CA THR A 102 -10.84 10.19 18.25
C THR A 102 -11.36 9.53 19.53
N SER A 103 -11.28 10.26 20.65
CA SER A 103 -11.87 9.86 21.93
C SER A 103 -13.27 10.45 22.16
N ALA A 104 -13.76 11.28 21.23
CA ALA A 104 -15.09 11.88 21.24
C ALA A 104 -15.72 11.75 19.85
N PRO A 105 -17.06 11.70 19.71
CA PRO A 105 -17.68 11.59 18.40
C PRO A 105 -17.39 12.83 17.54
N ILE A 106 -16.98 12.61 16.29
CA ILE A 106 -16.87 13.65 15.27
C ILE A 106 -18.12 13.55 14.40
N THR A 107 -18.97 14.58 14.43
CA THR A 107 -20.30 14.59 13.81
C THR A 107 -20.35 15.49 12.56
N PRO A 108 -21.33 15.32 11.66
CA PRO A 108 -21.51 16.21 10.51
C PRO A 108 -21.73 17.70 10.83
N GLU A 109 -22.21 18.04 12.03
CA GLU A 109 -22.36 19.44 12.47
C GLU A 109 -21.04 20.10 12.84
N SER A 110 -20.05 19.29 13.22
CA SER A 110 -18.73 19.76 13.58
C SER A 110 -17.70 18.75 13.06
N PRO A 111 -17.53 18.65 11.74
CA PRO A 111 -16.67 17.66 11.13
C PRO A 111 -15.19 17.99 11.39
N ALA A 112 -14.35 16.97 11.29
CA ALA A 112 -12.91 17.15 11.32
C ALA A 112 -12.35 17.45 9.92
N SER A 113 -11.17 18.02 9.92
CA SER A 113 -10.34 18.26 8.75
C SER A 113 -8.89 17.89 9.06
N VAL A 114 -8.21 17.35 8.07
CA VAL A 114 -6.77 17.02 8.14
C VAL A 114 -6.07 17.68 6.98
N THR A 115 -4.99 18.41 7.26
CA THR A 115 -4.20 19.11 6.26
C THR A 115 -2.80 18.54 6.19
N PHE A 116 -2.39 18.14 4.99
CA PHE A 116 -1.04 17.72 4.64
C PHE A 116 -0.31 18.89 3.99
N HIS A 117 0.78 19.34 4.60
CA HIS A 117 1.67 20.33 4.01
C HIS A 117 2.83 19.61 3.32
N ILE A 118 2.83 19.63 1.99
CA ILE A 118 3.78 18.92 1.14
C ILE A 118 4.43 19.95 0.23
N MET A 119 5.74 20.16 0.39
CA MET A 119 6.53 21.06 -0.47
C MET A 119 5.93 22.47 -0.67
N GLY A 120 5.41 23.06 0.41
CA GLY A 120 4.78 24.39 0.36
C GLY A 120 3.34 24.40 -0.16
N SER A 121 2.82 23.27 -0.67
CA SER A 121 1.40 23.09 -0.99
C SER A 121 0.65 22.52 0.21
N SER A 122 -0.64 22.86 0.32
CA SER A 122 -1.53 22.35 1.38
C SER A 122 -2.67 21.55 0.77
N TYR A 123 -2.83 20.31 1.23
CA TYR A 123 -3.89 19.40 0.82
C TYR A 123 -4.78 19.12 2.01
N THR A 124 -6.01 19.62 1.98
CA THR A 124 -6.96 19.46 3.10
C THR A 124 -8.05 18.46 2.73
N VAL A 125 -8.20 17.43 3.56
CA VAL A 125 -9.36 16.54 3.56
C VAL A 125 -10.33 17.06 4.60
N SER A 126 -11.58 17.34 4.20
CA SER A 126 -12.63 17.90 5.05
C SER A 126 -13.80 16.93 5.20
N ASN A 127 -14.80 17.33 6.00
CA ASN A 127 -16.04 16.57 6.22
C ASN A 127 -15.80 15.16 6.79
N ILE A 128 -14.74 15.01 7.59
CA ILE A 128 -14.40 13.73 8.22
C ILE A 128 -15.28 13.56 9.45
N VAL A 129 -15.96 12.43 9.54
CA VAL A 129 -16.78 12.03 10.69
C VAL A 129 -16.27 10.69 11.19
N ILE A 130 -16.21 10.49 12.50
CA ILE A 130 -15.69 9.26 13.11
C ILE A 130 -16.46 9.05 14.42
N PRO A 131 -17.00 7.85 14.68
CA PRO A 131 -17.66 7.57 15.95
C PRO A 131 -16.65 7.60 17.10
N GLU A 132 -17.16 7.83 18.32
CA GLU A 132 -16.33 7.84 19.52
C GLU A 132 -15.52 6.54 19.67
N GLY A 133 -14.21 6.68 19.95
CA GLY A 133 -13.30 5.56 20.17
C GLY A 133 -12.83 4.86 18.91
N ASP A 134 -13.13 5.41 17.72
CA ASP A 134 -12.75 4.83 16.44
C ASP A 134 -11.70 5.66 15.70
N SER A 135 -11.31 5.17 14.54
CA SER A 135 -10.31 5.80 13.68
C SER A 135 -10.58 5.57 12.19
N GLN A 136 -9.87 6.33 11.37
CA GLN A 136 -9.94 6.25 9.92
C GLN A 136 -8.59 6.63 9.31
N LEU A 137 -8.21 6.01 8.19
CA LEU A 137 -7.16 6.56 7.34
C LEU A 137 -7.67 7.84 6.66
N VAL A 138 -6.80 8.83 6.61
CA VAL A 138 -6.99 10.07 5.86
C VAL A 138 -5.80 10.23 4.95
N TRP A 139 -6.03 10.49 3.67
CA TRP A 139 -4.96 10.44 2.68
C TRP A 139 -5.11 11.51 1.62
N VAL A 140 -3.99 11.81 0.97
CA VAL A 140 -3.92 12.74 -0.16
C VAL A 140 -3.13 12.10 -1.29
N LYS A 141 -3.61 12.31 -2.51
CA LYS A 141 -2.91 11.93 -3.74
C LYS A 141 -2.15 13.14 -4.26
N TRP A 142 -0.85 12.96 -4.51
CA TRP A 142 0.03 14.03 -5.00
C TRP A 142 1.13 13.45 -5.88
N ARG A 143 1.90 14.32 -6.57
CA ARG A 143 2.99 13.91 -7.45
C ARG A 143 4.33 14.28 -6.86
N THR A 144 5.25 13.31 -6.82
CA THR A 144 6.60 13.52 -6.30
C THR A 144 7.46 14.36 -7.27
N PRO A 145 8.47 15.09 -6.74
CA PRO A 145 9.50 15.74 -7.52
C PRO A 145 10.24 14.82 -8.49
N SER A 146 10.82 15.42 -9.53
CA SER A 146 11.69 14.72 -10.48
C SER A 146 13.08 14.39 -9.95
N GLN A 147 13.52 15.07 -8.88
CA GLN A 147 14.86 14.90 -8.31
C GLN A 147 14.82 14.19 -6.95
N PRO A 148 15.73 13.23 -6.69
CA PRO A 148 15.86 12.57 -5.40
C PRO A 148 16.09 13.56 -4.27
N GLN A 149 15.32 13.42 -3.19
CA GLN A 149 15.42 14.27 -2.00
C GLN A 149 14.63 13.65 -0.84
N THR A 150 14.89 14.13 0.38
CA THR A 150 14.07 13.80 1.55
C THR A 150 13.14 14.97 1.87
N ILE A 151 11.86 14.67 2.04
CA ILE A 151 10.81 15.65 2.35
C ILE A 151 10.23 15.34 3.73
N SER A 152 9.96 16.40 4.50
CA SER A 152 9.18 16.31 5.74
C SER A 152 7.76 16.81 5.47
N ILE A 153 6.78 15.90 5.56
CA ILE A 153 5.36 16.19 5.36
C ILE A 153 4.74 16.48 6.73
N GLN A 154 4.33 17.73 6.94
CA GLN A 154 3.64 18.11 8.17
C GLN A 154 2.16 17.78 8.03
N VAL A 155 1.61 17.05 9.00
CA VAL A 155 0.19 16.71 9.05
C VAL A 155 -0.43 17.35 10.27
N SER A 156 -1.53 18.06 10.08
CA SER A 156 -2.30 18.69 11.16
C SER A 156 -3.76 18.27 11.09
N SER A 157 -4.42 18.14 12.23
CA SER A 157 -5.86 17.84 12.32
C SER A 157 -6.57 18.90 13.17
N SER A 158 -7.79 19.25 12.80
CA SER A 158 -8.62 20.17 13.61
C SER A 158 -9.26 19.50 14.83
N LYS A 159 -9.37 18.16 14.80
CA LYS A 159 -9.88 17.32 15.89
C LYS A 159 -9.11 16.01 15.94
N GLY A 160 -9.30 15.24 17.00
CA GLY A 160 -8.70 13.92 17.17
C GLY A 160 -7.17 13.96 17.30
N SER A 161 -6.56 12.80 17.15
CA SER A 161 -5.11 12.61 17.23
C SER A 161 -4.60 11.87 16.00
N LEU A 162 -3.47 12.33 15.46
CA LEU A 162 -2.83 11.72 14.30
C LEU A 162 -1.81 10.67 14.72
N SER A 163 -1.72 9.57 13.97
CA SER A 163 -0.73 8.51 14.21
C SER A 163 0.70 8.94 13.88
N ALA A 164 0.86 9.87 12.94
CA ALA A 164 2.17 10.30 12.45
C ALA A 164 2.13 11.76 12.03
N SER A 165 3.03 12.56 12.59
CA SER A 165 3.38 13.90 12.13
C SER A 165 4.72 14.33 12.78
N PRO A 166 5.75 14.73 12.01
CA PRO A 166 5.81 14.70 10.55
C PRO A 166 5.97 13.29 9.97
N ILE A 167 5.63 13.13 8.69
CA ILE A 167 5.96 11.95 7.88
C ILE A 167 7.21 12.28 7.05
N THR A 168 8.28 11.50 7.20
CA THR A 168 9.51 11.62 6.41
C THR A 168 9.39 10.81 5.13
N ALA A 169 9.37 11.48 3.98
CA ALA A 169 9.32 10.84 2.66
C ALA A 169 10.71 10.88 1.99
N SER A 170 11.31 9.72 1.74
CA SER A 170 12.54 9.60 0.94
C SER A 170 12.18 9.35 -0.52
N ILE A 171 12.53 10.27 -1.40
CA ILE A 171 12.32 10.14 -2.85
C ILE A 171 13.60 9.63 -3.47
N VAL A 172 13.52 8.45 -4.08
CA VAL A 172 14.65 7.77 -4.71
C VAL A 172 14.47 7.70 -6.23
N ASP A 173 15.59 7.78 -6.94
CA ASP A 173 15.62 7.47 -8.37
C ASP A 173 16.02 6.00 -8.54
N LEU A 174 15.22 5.26 -9.30
CA LEU A 174 15.49 3.86 -9.61
C LEU A 174 16.52 3.72 -10.73
N ASN A 175 16.79 4.74 -11.54
CA ASN A 175 17.67 4.64 -12.70
C ASN A 175 19.16 4.82 -12.38
N GLN A 176 19.65 4.22 -11.29
CA GLN A 176 21.02 4.44 -10.81
C GLN A 176 21.99 3.28 -11.06
N ASN A 177 21.51 2.06 -11.34
CA ASN A 177 22.35 0.87 -11.43
C ASN A 177 22.14 0.13 -12.77
N ILE A 178 22.35 0.86 -13.86
CA ILE A 178 22.28 0.32 -15.23
C ILE A 178 23.34 -0.78 -15.39
N PRO A 179 22.99 -1.97 -15.94
CA PRO A 179 23.95 -3.05 -16.17
C PRO A 179 25.10 -2.62 -17.09
N PRO A 180 26.32 -3.15 -16.88
CA PRO A 180 27.40 -2.95 -17.83
C PRO A 180 27.07 -3.57 -19.19
N ASP A 181 27.66 -3.02 -20.24
CA ASP A 181 27.54 -3.55 -21.60
C ASP A 181 28.26 -4.90 -21.72
N PRO A 182 27.57 -6.01 -22.06
CA PRO A 182 28.22 -7.28 -22.30
C PRO A 182 28.99 -7.24 -23.61
N LYS A 183 30.28 -7.62 -23.56
CA LYS A 183 31.15 -7.67 -24.73
C LYS A 183 31.31 -9.09 -25.23
N ALA A 184 31.56 -9.23 -26.54
CA ALA A 184 31.86 -10.52 -27.16
C ALA A 184 33.12 -11.20 -26.58
N THR A 185 34.01 -10.43 -25.93
CA THR A 185 35.23 -10.93 -25.26
C THR A 185 35.01 -11.31 -23.79
N ASP A 186 33.84 -11.05 -23.23
CA ASP A 186 33.57 -11.34 -21.82
C ASP A 186 33.56 -12.84 -21.56
N ARG A 187 33.99 -13.24 -20.36
CA ARG A 187 34.08 -14.63 -19.95
C ARG A 187 33.83 -14.77 -18.45
N ASN A 188 33.05 -15.77 -18.08
CA ASN A 188 32.79 -16.12 -16.68
C ASN A 188 32.64 -17.64 -16.53
N ASP A 189 33.76 -18.34 -16.58
CA ASP A 189 33.80 -19.81 -16.53
C ASP A 189 33.35 -20.38 -15.18
N SER A 190 33.31 -19.54 -14.14
CA SER A 190 32.87 -19.91 -12.79
C SER A 190 31.41 -19.58 -12.52
N PHE A 191 30.65 -19.10 -13.52
CA PHE A 191 29.25 -18.77 -13.33
C PHE A 191 28.45 -19.99 -12.89
N GLN A 192 27.59 -19.79 -11.90
CA GLN A 192 26.60 -20.75 -11.48
C GLN A 192 25.26 -20.04 -11.42
N GLU A 193 24.21 -20.70 -11.91
CA GLU A 193 22.88 -20.12 -11.92
C GLU A 193 22.42 -19.86 -10.48
N PRO A 194 22.12 -18.59 -10.12
CA PRO A 194 21.71 -18.25 -8.76
C PRO A 194 20.28 -18.71 -8.49
N SER A 195 19.98 -18.97 -7.22
CA SER A 195 18.60 -19.14 -6.77
C SER A 195 17.83 -17.84 -6.98
N ILE A 196 16.62 -17.94 -7.53
CA ILE A 196 15.73 -16.79 -7.71
C ILE A 196 15.44 -16.14 -6.35
N LEU A 197 15.73 -14.84 -6.23
CA LEU A 197 15.41 -14.08 -5.02
C LEU A 197 13.90 -13.90 -4.90
N SER A 198 13.38 -14.00 -3.67
CA SER A 198 11.97 -13.72 -3.36
C SER A 198 11.86 -12.42 -2.57
N TYR A 199 11.17 -11.43 -3.14
CA TYR A 199 10.82 -10.19 -2.42
C TYR A 199 9.45 -10.31 -1.75
N THR A 200 9.29 -9.68 -0.59
CA THR A 200 7.98 -9.55 0.07
C THR A 200 7.02 -8.82 -0.86
N ALA A 201 5.90 -9.47 -1.19
CA ALA A 201 4.83 -8.90 -1.99
C ALA A 201 3.71 -8.39 -1.08
N LYS A 202 3.16 -7.22 -1.42
CA LYS A 202 1.90 -6.73 -0.87
C LYS A 202 0.92 -6.61 -2.02
N THR A 203 0.15 -7.66 -2.29
CA THR A 203 -0.75 -7.71 -3.45
C THR A 203 -2.15 -7.18 -3.13
N THR A 204 -2.50 -7.03 -1.86
CA THR A 204 -3.82 -6.54 -1.42
C THR A 204 -3.71 -5.46 -0.36
N ALA A 205 -4.70 -4.58 -0.31
CA ALA A 205 -4.85 -3.51 0.67
C ALA A 205 -6.32 -3.32 1.02
N SER A 206 -6.61 -2.87 2.23
CA SER A 206 -7.97 -2.55 2.69
C SER A 206 -8.00 -1.29 3.54
N TRP A 207 -9.02 -0.47 3.36
CA TRP A 207 -9.24 0.77 4.13
C TRP A 207 -10.74 1.06 4.17
N GLY A 208 -11.15 2.15 4.80
CA GLY A 208 -12.55 2.56 4.76
C GLY A 208 -12.79 3.98 5.23
N ILE A 209 -14.03 4.42 5.06
CA ILE A 209 -14.49 5.75 5.42
C ILE A 209 -15.76 5.63 6.26
N TRP A 210 -15.83 6.42 7.33
CA TRP A 210 -17.04 6.61 8.13
C TRP A 210 -17.94 7.66 7.48
N SER A 211 -19.23 7.37 7.47
CA SER A 211 -20.30 8.34 7.20
C SER A 211 -21.27 8.36 8.38
N ALA A 212 -22.03 9.44 8.52
CA ALA A 212 -23.00 9.60 9.59
C ALA A 212 -24.29 10.22 9.06
N ARG A 213 -25.43 9.78 9.60
CA ARG A 213 -26.75 10.36 9.31
C ARG A 213 -27.52 10.60 10.61
N TRP A 214 -28.33 11.65 10.64
CA TRP A 214 -29.15 11.95 11.80
C TRP A 214 -30.33 10.98 11.91
N HIS A 215 -30.52 10.43 13.09
CA HIS A 215 -31.67 9.62 13.45
C HIS A 215 -32.58 10.46 14.34
N ALA A 216 -33.68 10.98 13.77
CA ALA A 216 -34.62 11.80 14.53
C ALA A 216 -35.38 10.96 15.56
N TYR A 217 -35.47 11.46 16.79
CA TYR A 217 -36.25 10.86 17.86
C TYR A 217 -37.04 11.95 18.58
N TRP A 218 -38.23 12.24 18.04
CA TRP A 218 -39.10 13.29 18.54
C TRP A 218 -39.78 12.86 19.84
N VAL A 219 -39.50 13.61 20.91
CA VAL A 219 -40.10 13.43 22.23
C VAL A 219 -40.98 14.62 22.54
N TRP A 220 -42.21 14.36 23.00
CA TRP A 220 -43.07 15.41 23.53
C TRP A 220 -42.56 15.83 24.90
N ILE A 221 -42.20 17.11 25.05
CA ILE A 221 -41.80 17.69 26.33
C ILE A 221 -43.01 18.44 26.90
N PRO A 222 -43.76 17.84 27.85
CA PRO A 222 -44.97 18.44 28.38
C PRO A 222 -44.63 19.65 29.27
N LYS A 223 -45.46 20.69 29.17
CA LYS A 223 -45.39 21.89 30.00
C LYS A 223 -46.79 22.25 30.49
N TRP A 224 -47.27 21.47 31.45
CA TRP A 224 -48.59 21.66 32.05
C TRP A 224 -48.64 22.92 32.91
N GLN A 225 -49.61 23.80 32.63
CA GLN A 225 -49.92 24.98 33.42
C GLN A 225 -51.40 24.99 33.79
N TRP A 226 -51.70 25.31 35.04
CA TRP A 226 -53.07 25.44 35.53
C TRP A 226 -53.61 26.84 35.17
N ILE A 227 -54.77 26.88 34.50
CA ILE A 227 -55.48 28.12 34.20
C ILE A 227 -56.75 28.16 35.06
N SER A 228 -56.86 29.17 35.93
CA SER A 228 -58.06 29.39 36.73
C SER A 228 -59.20 29.93 35.86
N ALA A 229 -60.40 29.36 36.04
CA ALA A 229 -61.65 29.77 35.40
C ALA A 229 -62.70 30.29 36.42
N GLY A 230 -62.28 30.52 37.67
CA GLY A 230 -63.15 30.93 38.78
C GLY A 230 -62.55 30.57 40.16
N PRO A 231 -63.24 30.94 41.27
CA PRO A 231 -62.75 30.72 42.63
C PRO A 231 -62.43 29.25 42.96
N ASP A 232 -63.22 28.32 42.40
CA ASP A 232 -63.10 26.87 42.61
C ASP A 232 -63.02 26.09 41.29
N SER A 233 -62.65 26.75 40.18
CA SER A 233 -62.61 26.11 38.86
C SER A 233 -61.36 26.48 38.07
N GLY A 234 -60.91 25.55 37.24
CA GLY A 234 -59.76 25.71 36.35
C GLY A 234 -59.51 24.43 35.56
N TYR A 235 -58.54 24.50 34.66
CA TYR A 235 -58.15 23.37 33.83
C TYR A 235 -56.64 23.40 33.56
N TRP A 236 -56.05 22.23 33.39
CA TRP A 236 -54.66 22.09 32.96
C TRP A 236 -54.56 22.28 31.44
N VAL A 237 -53.66 23.16 31.01
CA VAL A 237 -53.29 23.32 29.61
C VAL A 237 -51.84 22.92 29.44
N ASP A 238 -51.57 22.03 28.48
CA ASP A 238 -50.21 21.68 28.09
C ASP A 238 -49.70 22.70 27.06
N PHE A 239 -48.68 23.47 27.45
CA PHE A 239 -47.92 24.35 26.56
C PHE A 239 -46.60 23.69 26.13
N GLY A 240 -46.58 22.36 26.07
CA GLY A 240 -45.45 21.56 25.66
C GLY A 240 -45.04 21.78 24.21
N HIS A 241 -43.92 21.18 23.83
CA HIS A 241 -43.42 21.21 22.46
C HIS A 241 -42.73 19.89 22.13
N TRP A 242 -42.57 19.62 20.84
CA TRP A 242 -41.76 18.51 20.36
C TRP A 242 -40.29 18.91 20.34
N GLU A 243 -39.44 18.08 20.97
CA GLU A 243 -37.98 18.22 20.95
C GLU A 243 -37.38 16.98 20.27
N ASP A 244 -36.47 17.18 19.33
CA ASP A 244 -35.73 16.08 18.71
C ASP A 244 -34.55 15.68 19.60
N GLN A 245 -34.66 14.53 20.25
CA GLN A 245 -33.61 13.92 21.05
C GLN A 245 -32.89 12.79 20.30
N GLY A 246 -32.77 12.97 18.97
CA GLY A 246 -32.10 12.07 18.07
C GLY A 246 -30.60 11.89 18.34
N TRP A 247 -29.98 11.04 17.52
CA TRP A 247 -28.54 10.77 17.58
C TRP A 247 -27.96 10.54 16.18
N TRP A 248 -26.63 10.52 16.08
CA TRP A 248 -25.94 10.21 14.83
C TRP A 248 -25.74 8.70 14.66
N ASP A 249 -26.33 8.13 13.61
CA ASP A 249 -26.04 6.76 13.17
C ASP A 249 -24.80 6.77 12.27
N TYR A 250 -23.74 6.09 12.69
CA TYR A 250 -22.50 5.96 11.93
C TYR A 250 -22.49 4.69 11.06
N THR A 251 -21.89 4.75 9.88
CA THR A 251 -21.77 3.62 8.95
C THR A 251 -20.36 3.57 8.38
N TRP A 252 -19.73 2.40 8.46
CA TRP A 252 -18.41 2.14 7.88
C TRP A 252 -18.55 1.63 6.45
N THR A 253 -17.90 2.32 5.50
CA THR A 253 -17.79 1.86 4.12
C THR A 253 -16.39 1.30 3.89
N GLY A 254 -16.28 -0.03 3.81
CA GLY A 254 -15.03 -0.74 3.57
C GLY A 254 -14.65 -0.82 2.09
N TYR A 255 -13.39 -0.53 1.80
CA TYR A 255 -12.76 -0.62 0.49
C TYR A 255 -11.61 -1.61 0.51
N ASN A 256 -11.38 -2.26 -0.63
CA ASN A 256 -10.23 -3.12 -0.86
C ASN A 256 -9.68 -2.90 -2.27
N ALA A 257 -8.40 -3.19 -2.44
CA ALA A 257 -7.75 -3.22 -3.74
C ALA A 257 -6.79 -4.42 -3.83
N SER A 258 -6.63 -4.91 -5.06
CA SER A 258 -5.69 -5.99 -5.39
C SER A 258 -4.88 -5.64 -6.63
N LEU A 259 -3.58 -5.94 -6.61
CA LEU A 259 -2.67 -5.84 -7.74
C LEU A 259 -2.42 -7.22 -8.34
N SER A 260 -2.59 -7.32 -9.65
CA SER A 260 -2.21 -8.49 -10.46
C SER A 260 -1.31 -8.03 -11.60
N ALA A 261 -0.45 -8.91 -12.09
CA ALA A 261 0.41 -8.61 -13.23
C ALA A 261 0.89 -9.87 -13.95
N THR A 262 1.29 -9.69 -15.20
CA THR A 262 1.89 -10.70 -16.06
C THR A 262 3.12 -10.14 -16.75
N GLN A 263 4.06 -11.01 -17.09
CA GLN A 263 5.30 -10.66 -17.76
C GLN A 263 5.48 -11.52 -19.01
N SER A 264 6.04 -10.93 -20.07
CA SER A 264 6.62 -11.66 -21.20
C SER A 264 8.12 -11.41 -21.29
N VAL A 265 8.85 -12.43 -21.72
CA VAL A 265 10.27 -12.35 -22.07
C VAL A 265 10.42 -12.99 -23.44
N THR A 266 10.80 -12.19 -24.43
CA THR A 266 10.89 -12.63 -25.83
C THR A 266 12.23 -12.23 -26.43
N PRO A 267 12.74 -12.93 -27.46
CA PRO A 267 13.91 -12.47 -28.18
C PRO A 267 13.67 -11.10 -28.82
N ASP A 268 14.72 -10.27 -28.93
CA ASP A 268 14.72 -9.08 -29.77
C ASP A 268 14.34 -9.49 -31.20
N THR A 269 13.41 -8.75 -31.79
CA THR A 269 13.00 -8.89 -33.20
C THR A 269 14.14 -8.86 -34.21
N LYS A 270 15.32 -8.34 -33.83
CA LYS A 270 16.54 -8.29 -34.65
C LYS A 270 17.45 -9.53 -34.48
N SER A 271 17.11 -10.46 -33.58
CA SER A 271 17.89 -11.69 -33.39
C SER A 271 17.67 -12.65 -34.57
N PRO A 272 18.72 -13.35 -35.07
CA PRO A 272 18.60 -14.21 -36.25
C PRO A 272 17.65 -15.40 -36.10
N ASN A 273 17.42 -15.85 -34.87
CA ASN A 273 16.51 -16.95 -34.55
C ASN A 273 15.20 -16.39 -33.99
N THR A 274 14.09 -16.69 -34.66
CA THR A 274 12.75 -16.11 -34.43
C THR A 274 11.83 -16.99 -33.59
N ALA A 275 12.35 -18.01 -32.92
CA ALA A 275 11.55 -18.82 -31.99
C ALA A 275 11.18 -17.96 -30.77
N SER A 276 9.88 -17.82 -30.48
CA SER A 276 9.39 -16.89 -29.45
C SER A 276 9.84 -17.22 -28.02
N ASP A 277 10.32 -18.45 -27.78
CA ASP A 277 10.70 -19.00 -26.47
C ASP A 277 12.18 -19.39 -26.37
N ARG A 278 12.98 -19.16 -27.42
CA ARG A 278 14.38 -19.57 -27.47
C ARG A 278 15.28 -18.52 -28.12
N ILE A 279 16.43 -18.29 -27.49
CA ILE A 279 17.43 -17.32 -27.93
C ILE A 279 18.84 -17.92 -27.80
N LYS A 280 19.81 -17.39 -28.55
CA LYS A 280 21.23 -17.65 -28.33
C LYS A 280 21.79 -16.63 -27.33
N SER A 281 22.74 -17.04 -26.49
CA SER A 281 23.40 -16.09 -25.57
C SER A 281 24.18 -15.03 -26.36
N GLY A 282 24.26 -13.80 -25.82
CA GLY A 282 24.83 -12.65 -26.53
C GLY A 282 23.80 -11.81 -27.31
N TYR A 283 22.57 -12.30 -27.50
CA TYR A 283 21.48 -11.54 -28.10
C TYR A 283 20.61 -10.85 -27.05
N GLY A 284 19.80 -9.91 -27.53
CA GLY A 284 18.90 -9.08 -26.72
C GLY A 284 17.58 -9.77 -26.43
N ILE A 285 17.06 -9.59 -25.22
CA ILE A 285 15.70 -9.94 -24.83
C ILE A 285 14.85 -8.68 -24.66
N GLU A 286 13.60 -8.74 -25.10
CA GLU A 286 12.56 -7.76 -24.81
C GLU A 286 11.71 -8.25 -23.63
N MET A 287 11.22 -7.31 -22.83
CA MET A 287 10.37 -7.61 -21.69
C MET A 287 9.22 -6.61 -21.63
N ASP A 288 7.99 -7.13 -21.62
CA ASP A 288 6.79 -6.36 -21.37
C ASP A 288 6.14 -6.85 -20.07
N VAL A 289 5.54 -5.91 -19.34
CA VAL A 289 4.82 -6.15 -18.09
C VAL A 289 3.45 -5.53 -18.20
N SER A 290 2.41 -6.33 -18.01
CA SER A 290 1.03 -5.86 -17.91
C SER A 290 0.57 -5.97 -16.47
N THR A 291 -0.05 -4.90 -15.97
CA THR A 291 -0.51 -4.81 -14.58
C THR A 291 -1.97 -4.40 -14.54
N ALA A 292 -2.70 -4.86 -13.53
CA ALA A 292 -4.08 -4.50 -13.29
C ALA A 292 -4.34 -4.34 -11.78
N VAL A 293 -4.77 -3.13 -11.39
CA VAL A 293 -5.29 -2.82 -10.06
C VAL A 293 -6.81 -2.88 -10.10
N SER A 294 -7.39 -3.82 -9.35
CA SER A 294 -8.83 -3.96 -9.15
C SER A 294 -9.21 -3.43 -7.77
N SER A 295 -10.32 -2.70 -7.67
CA SER A 295 -10.82 -2.16 -6.41
C SER A 295 -12.31 -1.89 -6.47
N ASN A 296 -12.98 -1.94 -5.31
CA ASN A 296 -14.35 -1.44 -5.14
C ASN A 296 -14.40 0.05 -4.75
N ALA A 297 -13.24 0.72 -4.62
CA ALA A 297 -13.15 2.13 -4.25
C ALA A 297 -13.14 3.06 -5.49
N PRO A 298 -13.50 4.35 -5.34
CA PRO A 298 -13.30 5.34 -6.39
C PRO A 298 -11.85 5.42 -6.84
N SER A 299 -11.59 5.55 -8.15
CA SER A 299 -10.23 5.56 -8.72
C SER A 299 -9.31 6.65 -8.15
N SER A 300 -9.86 7.73 -7.58
CA SER A 300 -9.10 8.77 -6.86
C SER A 300 -8.42 8.27 -5.59
N HIS A 301 -8.83 7.12 -5.03
CA HIS A 301 -8.22 6.52 -3.84
C HIS A 301 -6.96 5.72 -4.15
N MET A 302 -6.60 5.51 -5.43
CA MET A 302 -5.46 4.66 -5.78
C MET A 302 -4.68 5.15 -7.02
N THR A 303 -3.56 4.50 -7.27
CA THR A 303 -2.81 4.60 -8.53
C THR A 303 -2.61 3.21 -9.12
N GLY A 304 -2.43 3.14 -10.44
CA GLY A 304 -1.88 1.93 -11.06
C GLY A 304 -0.38 1.82 -10.79
N ALA A 305 0.23 0.70 -11.20
CA ALA A 305 1.67 0.54 -11.16
C ALA A 305 2.34 1.55 -12.12
N GLN A 306 3.40 2.20 -11.65
CA GLN A 306 4.09 3.25 -12.43
C GLN A 306 5.55 2.91 -12.73
N ASN A 307 6.13 1.97 -11.98
CA ASN A 307 7.50 1.51 -12.18
C ASN A 307 7.56 -0.01 -12.20
N ALA A 308 8.43 -0.54 -13.05
CA ALA A 308 8.86 -1.92 -13.02
C ALA A 308 10.38 -1.97 -13.15
N VAL A 309 11.02 -2.85 -12.38
CA VAL A 309 12.48 -3.00 -12.36
C VAL A 309 12.85 -4.45 -12.58
N SER A 310 13.60 -4.72 -13.65
CA SER A 310 14.10 -6.07 -13.97
C SER A 310 15.51 -6.29 -13.44
N TYR A 311 15.71 -7.43 -12.78
CA TYR A 311 17.01 -7.93 -12.35
C TYR A 311 17.33 -9.23 -13.08
N PHE A 312 18.62 -9.50 -13.26
CA PHE A 312 19.08 -10.53 -14.17
C PHE A 312 20.00 -11.55 -13.47
N PRO A 313 19.97 -12.83 -13.88
CA PRO A 313 20.71 -13.91 -13.23
C PRO A 313 22.23 -13.72 -13.27
N GLU A 314 22.78 -13.14 -14.32
CA GLU A 314 24.23 -12.88 -14.44
C GLU A 314 24.79 -11.93 -13.35
N PHE A 315 23.91 -11.19 -12.67
CA PHE A 315 24.25 -10.28 -11.58
C PHE A 315 23.71 -10.75 -10.22
N ASN A 316 23.38 -12.04 -10.10
CA ASN A 316 22.79 -12.63 -8.89
C ASN A 316 21.53 -11.89 -8.39
N TYR A 317 20.81 -11.23 -9.31
CA TYR A 317 19.63 -10.41 -9.03
C TYR A 317 19.84 -9.25 -8.04
N GLN A 318 21.08 -8.72 -7.91
CA GLN A 318 21.40 -7.70 -6.89
C GLN A 318 21.95 -6.41 -7.48
N THR A 319 23.14 -6.48 -8.09
CA THR A 319 24.00 -5.29 -8.30
C THR A 319 23.49 -4.36 -9.40
N TYR A 320 22.86 -4.92 -10.43
CA TYR A 320 22.42 -4.17 -11.60
C TYR A 320 20.99 -4.52 -11.98
N TRP A 321 20.28 -3.55 -12.53
CA TRP A 321 18.90 -3.72 -12.96
C TRP A 321 18.52 -2.75 -14.07
N ARG A 322 17.49 -3.13 -14.83
CA ARG A 322 16.92 -2.26 -15.87
C ARG A 322 15.55 -1.76 -15.48
N LEU A 323 15.38 -0.45 -15.55
CA LEU A 323 14.11 0.23 -15.35
C LEU A 323 13.23 0.11 -16.60
N HIS A 324 11.91 0.11 -16.40
CA HIS A 324 10.92 0.09 -17.47
C HIS A 324 10.31 1.48 -17.68
N ASP A 325 10.01 1.82 -18.92
CA ASP A 325 9.13 2.93 -19.28
C ASP A 325 7.66 2.52 -19.21
N LEU A 326 6.81 3.48 -18.87
CA LEU A 326 5.36 3.32 -18.91
C LEU A 326 4.84 3.47 -20.35
N LYS A 327 4.38 2.37 -20.94
CA LYS A 327 3.76 2.32 -22.28
C LYS A 327 2.31 2.79 -22.24
N THR A 328 1.58 2.41 -21.19
CA THR A 328 0.21 2.86 -20.95
C THR A 328 0.03 3.07 -19.46
N ASN A 329 -0.52 4.23 -19.07
CA ASN A 329 -0.79 4.59 -17.68
C ASN A 329 -2.26 4.29 -17.31
N GLY A 330 -2.54 4.23 -16.01
CA GLY A 330 -3.87 3.98 -15.45
C GLY A 330 -3.85 2.77 -14.53
N LEU A 331 -5.02 2.37 -14.02
CA LEU A 331 -5.15 1.16 -13.18
C LEU A 331 -4.74 -0.11 -13.92
N ASN A 332 -4.86 -0.10 -15.26
CA ASN A 332 -4.28 -1.10 -16.13
C ASN A 332 -3.08 -0.49 -16.84
N ALA A 333 -1.88 -0.78 -16.35
CA ALA A 333 -0.66 -0.21 -16.90
C ALA A 333 0.16 -1.26 -17.65
N ASN A 334 0.74 -0.85 -18.77
CA ASN A 334 1.72 -1.64 -19.51
C ASN A 334 3.08 -0.96 -19.41
N LEU A 335 4.12 -1.74 -19.14
CA LEU A 335 5.50 -1.28 -19.02
C LEU A 335 6.40 -2.13 -19.90
N TRP A 336 7.49 -1.53 -20.37
CA TRP A 336 8.51 -2.20 -21.17
C TRP A 336 9.89 -1.66 -20.83
N LEU A 337 10.96 -2.39 -21.13
CA LEU A 337 12.32 -1.91 -20.83
C LEU A 337 12.56 -0.50 -21.38
N MET A 338 13.26 0.33 -20.62
CA MET A 338 13.80 1.60 -21.14
C MET A 338 14.71 1.34 -22.36
N PRO A 339 14.96 2.33 -23.23
CA PRO A 339 15.93 2.20 -24.31
C PRO A 339 17.30 1.79 -23.74
N ASN A 340 17.94 0.81 -24.36
CA ASN A 340 19.28 0.41 -23.96
C ASN A 340 20.31 1.36 -24.58
N VAL A 341 21.08 2.05 -23.74
CA VAL A 341 22.13 3.00 -24.16
C VAL A 341 23.25 2.33 -24.97
N PHE A 342 23.44 1.02 -24.81
CA PHE A 342 24.44 0.24 -25.54
C PHE A 342 23.90 -0.37 -26.84
N SER A 343 22.58 -0.28 -27.08
CA SER A 343 22.01 -0.72 -28.35
C SER A 343 22.28 0.32 -29.43
N THR A 344 22.91 -0.09 -30.54
CA THR A 344 23.12 0.75 -31.74
C THR A 344 21.82 1.37 -32.25
N TYR A 345 20.69 0.68 -32.08
CA TYR A 345 19.36 1.11 -32.53
C TYR A 345 18.50 1.67 -31.41
N GLN A 346 19.07 1.96 -30.23
CA GLN A 346 18.33 2.35 -29.02
C GLN A 346 17.15 1.40 -28.71
N SER A 347 17.33 0.11 -29.02
CA SER A 347 16.28 -0.90 -28.82
C SER A 347 16.03 -1.12 -27.32
N ARG A 348 14.80 -1.47 -26.98
CA ARG A 348 14.33 -1.71 -25.60
C ARG A 348 14.68 -3.13 -25.15
N VAL A 349 15.96 -3.47 -25.21
CA VAL A 349 16.46 -4.85 -25.07
C VAL A 349 17.51 -4.96 -23.98
N HIS A 350 17.49 -6.03 -23.22
CA HIS A 350 18.61 -6.41 -22.35
C HIS A 350 19.48 -7.44 -23.06
N PHE A 351 20.77 -7.17 -23.23
CA PHE A 351 21.69 -8.12 -23.86
C PHE A 351 22.12 -9.17 -22.83
N THR A 352 21.93 -10.44 -23.17
CA THR A 352 22.43 -11.55 -22.36
C THR A 352 23.95 -11.66 -22.52
N PRO A 353 24.72 -12.07 -21.50
CA PRO A 353 26.15 -12.30 -21.66
C PRO A 353 26.43 -13.44 -22.63
N ILE A 354 27.43 -13.30 -23.50
CA ILE A 354 27.77 -14.33 -24.50
C ILE A 354 28.23 -15.66 -23.90
N TRP A 355 28.77 -15.61 -22.68
CA TRP A 355 29.22 -16.79 -21.92
C TRP A 355 28.10 -17.46 -21.12
N TYR A 356 26.88 -16.91 -21.11
CA TYR A 356 25.77 -17.49 -20.35
C TYR A 356 25.47 -18.91 -20.86
N PRO A 357 25.34 -19.90 -19.97
CA PRO A 357 25.18 -21.30 -20.36
C PRO A 357 23.82 -21.59 -21.01
N ASP A 358 23.77 -22.68 -21.77
CA ASP A 358 22.52 -23.23 -22.26
C ASP A 358 21.61 -23.66 -21.09
N GLY A 359 20.32 -23.34 -21.21
CA GLY A 359 19.35 -23.59 -20.15
C GLY A 359 18.33 -22.45 -19.99
N PRO A 360 17.58 -22.43 -18.88
CA PRO A 360 16.65 -21.35 -18.61
C PRO A 360 17.40 -20.04 -18.31
N TYR A 361 16.92 -18.95 -18.89
CA TYR A 361 17.30 -17.60 -18.54
C TYR A 361 16.09 -16.90 -17.93
N THR A 362 16.14 -16.65 -16.63
CA THR A 362 14.97 -16.19 -15.85
C THR A 362 15.24 -14.83 -15.21
N PRO A 363 14.96 -13.70 -15.90
CA PRO A 363 14.94 -12.41 -15.24
C PRO A 363 13.76 -12.32 -14.28
N ILE A 364 13.92 -11.55 -13.21
CA ILE A 364 12.83 -11.20 -12.29
C ILE A 364 12.44 -9.74 -12.49
N THR A 365 11.15 -9.43 -12.38
CA THR A 365 10.69 -8.05 -12.46
C THR A 365 9.85 -7.69 -11.24
N ARG A 366 10.24 -6.61 -10.56
CA ARG A 366 9.50 -6.04 -9.44
C ARG A 366 8.56 -4.96 -9.96
N VAL A 367 7.27 -5.12 -9.72
CA VAL A 367 6.24 -4.12 -10.03
C VAL A 367 5.99 -3.25 -8.80
N LEU A 368 6.03 -1.93 -9.00
CA LEU A 368 6.06 -0.92 -7.94
C LEU A 368 5.09 0.23 -8.22
N ASP A 369 4.84 1.03 -7.19
CA ASP A 369 4.13 2.32 -7.24
C ASP A 369 2.64 2.25 -7.61
N ALA A 370 1.99 1.13 -7.31
CA ALA A 370 0.54 1.03 -7.20
C ALA A 370 0.10 1.41 -5.78
N TRP A 371 -0.23 2.68 -5.56
CA TRP A 371 -0.48 3.24 -4.22
C TRP A 371 -1.95 3.15 -3.83
N THR A 372 -2.19 2.86 -2.55
CA THR A 372 -3.49 2.91 -1.87
C THR A 372 -3.34 3.69 -0.55
N PRO A 373 -4.43 4.04 0.16
CA PRO A 373 -4.33 4.67 1.47
C PRO A 373 -3.63 3.80 2.51
N ASP A 374 -3.68 2.47 2.34
CA ASP A 374 -3.00 1.48 3.18
C ASP A 374 -1.57 1.17 2.67
N GLY A 375 -1.04 1.99 1.75
CA GLY A 375 0.33 1.90 1.26
C GLY A 375 0.45 1.28 -0.14
N MET A 376 1.70 1.03 -0.54
CA MET A 376 2.05 0.56 -1.88
C MET A 376 1.77 -0.94 -2.04
N LEU A 377 1.02 -1.28 -3.08
CA LEU A 377 0.95 -2.64 -3.60
C LEU A 377 2.18 -2.94 -4.45
N THR A 378 2.76 -4.11 -4.23
CA THR A 378 3.95 -4.59 -4.94
C THR A 378 3.84 -6.09 -5.18
N LEU A 379 4.46 -6.54 -6.26
CA LEU A 379 4.64 -7.96 -6.54
C LEU A 379 5.93 -8.19 -7.32
N GLN A 380 6.32 -9.45 -7.41
CA GLN A 380 7.41 -9.93 -8.22
C GLN A 380 6.88 -10.87 -9.29
N LEU A 381 7.41 -10.71 -10.50
CA LEU A 381 7.18 -11.60 -11.64
C LEU A 381 8.48 -12.31 -11.99
N GLN A 382 8.32 -13.50 -12.56
CA GLN A 382 9.40 -14.26 -13.15
C GLN A 382 8.85 -14.95 -14.40
N SER A 383 9.61 -14.90 -15.48
CA SER A 383 9.31 -15.58 -16.73
C SER A 383 10.63 -15.94 -17.38
N SER A 384 10.68 -17.12 -18.00
CA SER A 384 11.92 -17.69 -18.51
C SER A 384 11.90 -17.75 -20.03
N ILE A 385 13.07 -17.58 -20.63
CA ILE A 385 13.36 -17.89 -22.02
C ILE A 385 14.48 -18.92 -22.08
N THR A 386 14.49 -19.80 -23.07
CA THR A 386 15.54 -20.83 -23.19
C THR A 386 16.74 -20.26 -23.94
N ILE A 387 17.94 -20.32 -23.34
CA ILE A 387 19.21 -20.11 -24.03
C ILE A 387 19.68 -21.44 -24.61
N SER A 388 20.05 -21.42 -25.90
CA SER A 388 20.60 -22.56 -26.62
C SER A 388 21.57 -22.04 -27.67
N ASP A 389 22.84 -22.45 -27.57
CA ASP A 389 23.98 -21.89 -28.29
C ASP A 389 24.27 -20.41 -27.96
N ASN A 390 25.34 -19.87 -28.55
CA ASN A 390 25.77 -18.48 -28.40
C ASN A 390 25.85 -17.74 -29.74
N LEU A 391 25.98 -16.43 -29.69
CA LEU A 391 26.08 -15.55 -30.87
C LEU A 391 27.16 -16.00 -31.86
N PHE A 392 28.31 -16.54 -31.43
CA PHE A 392 29.35 -16.98 -32.36
C PHE A 392 28.91 -18.13 -33.26
N SER A 393 27.96 -18.97 -32.83
CA SER A 393 27.44 -20.05 -33.67
C SER A 393 26.70 -19.55 -34.93
N ASP A 394 26.19 -18.31 -34.94
CA ASP A 394 25.53 -17.71 -36.10
C ASP A 394 26.52 -17.02 -37.05
N TRP A 395 27.67 -16.57 -36.54
CA TRP A 395 28.63 -15.74 -37.28
C TRP A 395 29.97 -16.42 -37.54
N HIS A 396 30.15 -17.66 -37.08
CA HIS A 396 31.36 -18.43 -37.37
C HIS A 396 31.33 -19.00 -38.79
N ILE A 397 32.09 -18.38 -39.69
CA ILE A 397 32.47 -18.98 -40.97
C ILE A 397 33.77 -19.78 -40.75
N ALA A 398 33.65 -21.06 -40.43
CA ALA A 398 34.76 -22.01 -40.61
C ALA A 398 34.68 -22.65 -42.00
N PRO A 399 35.82 -22.96 -42.64
CA PRO A 399 35.83 -23.90 -43.75
C PRO A 399 35.27 -25.25 -43.26
N LEU A 400 34.29 -25.80 -43.99
CA LEU A 400 33.88 -27.19 -43.83
C LEU A 400 35.12 -28.07 -43.98
N LYS A 401 35.44 -28.86 -42.96
CA LYS A 401 36.53 -29.84 -43.00
C LYS A 401 36.16 -31.04 -43.86
#